data_AF-A0A1U9JJH8-F1
#
_entry.id   AF-A0A1U9JJH8-F1
#
_cell.length_a   1.000
_cell.length_b   1.000
_cell.length_c   1.000
_cell.angle_alpha   90.00
_cell.angle_beta   90.00
_cell.angle_gamma   90.00
#
_symmetry.space_group_name_H-M   'P 1'
#
loop_
_entity.id
_entity.type
_entity.pdbx_description
1 polymer ?
#
loop_
_entity_poly.entity_id
_entity_poly.type
_entity_poly.pdbx_seq_one_letter_code
_entity_poly.pdbx_strand_id
1 'polypeptide(L)'
;MLRSRRLLPSLFLASSLTLFALPAVASPPCSPMDGTGYFPEHHRTRLAAHHKKLHTALNLDSKQETAWNNLVDAERPMARSAPDRAVDWDALSTPERVERMQARMQTQQATLAEYLVVLKTFYAGLTPTQQRTFDDFHHAPRRSLHGKR
;
A
#
# COMPACT_ATOMS: atom_id res chain seq x y z
N MET A 1 1.48 9.14 69.35
CA MET A 1 2.92 8.98 69.69
C MET A 1 3.13 7.49 69.94
N LEU A 2 4.23 6.81 69.59
CA LEU A 2 5.64 7.23 69.45
C LEU A 2 6.26 6.98 68.04
N ARG A 3 7.45 7.56 67.81
CA ARG A 3 8.48 7.13 66.83
C ARG A 3 9.52 6.29 67.62
N SER A 4 10.41 5.45 67.07
CA SER A 4 10.90 5.13 65.71
C SER A 4 11.61 3.73 65.77
N ARG A 5 12.40 3.17 64.84
CA ARG A 5 12.96 3.62 63.55
C ARG A 5 13.01 2.46 62.52
N ARG A 6 14.18 1.85 62.29
CA ARG A 6 14.49 0.65 61.48
C ARG A 6 15.87 0.11 61.91
N LEU A 7 16.12 -1.18 61.76
CA LEU A 7 17.46 -1.73 61.52
C LEU A 7 17.40 -2.84 60.46
N LEU A 8 18.40 -2.85 59.59
CA LEU A 8 18.81 -3.90 58.65
C LEU A 8 19.99 -4.67 59.30
N PRO A 9 20.61 -5.71 58.69
CA PRO A 9 20.38 -6.32 57.37
C PRO A 9 20.28 -7.86 57.39
N SER A 10 19.93 -8.45 56.25
CA SER A 10 20.38 -9.80 55.86
C SER A 10 20.52 -9.90 54.35
N LEU A 11 21.71 -10.28 53.86
CA LEU A 11 21.89 -10.65 52.46
C LEU A 11 21.39 -12.07 52.26
N PHE A 12 20.64 -12.31 51.18
CA PHE A 12 20.66 -13.61 50.52
C PHE A 12 20.82 -13.42 49.01
N LEU A 13 21.97 -13.86 48.50
CA LEU A 13 22.29 -13.88 47.09
C LEU A 13 21.76 -15.21 46.51
N ALA A 14 20.68 -15.15 45.74
CA ALA A 14 20.04 -16.32 45.14
C ALA A 14 19.81 -16.09 43.64
N SER A 15 20.81 -16.45 42.83
CA SER A 15 20.74 -16.36 41.37
C SER A 15 19.90 -17.49 40.79
N SER A 16 18.78 -17.17 40.15
CA SER A 16 18.02 -18.11 39.32
C SER A 16 17.72 -17.51 37.94
N LEU A 17 18.70 -17.55 37.03
CA LEU A 17 18.42 -17.34 35.60
C LEU A 17 17.62 -18.55 35.08
N THR A 18 16.30 -18.45 35.11
CA THR A 18 15.43 -19.36 34.35
C THR A 18 15.55 -19.02 32.87
N LEU A 19 16.41 -19.74 32.13
CA LEU A 19 16.43 -19.66 30.67
C LEU A 19 15.10 -20.19 30.12
N PHE A 20 14.19 -19.27 29.79
CA PHE A 20 12.94 -19.60 29.11
C PHE A 20 13.22 -19.86 27.63
N ALA A 21 13.68 -21.08 27.33
CA ALA A 21 13.94 -21.54 25.98
C ALA A 21 12.60 -21.69 25.22
N LEU A 22 12.12 -20.58 24.65
CA LEU A 22 11.06 -20.60 23.65
C LEU A 22 11.49 -21.54 22.52
N PRO A 23 10.66 -22.50 22.07
CA PRO A 23 10.92 -23.17 20.82
C PRO A 23 10.85 -22.11 19.73
N ALA A 24 11.98 -21.88 19.06
CA ALA A 24 12.04 -21.02 17.90
C ALA A 24 11.24 -21.70 16.78
N VAL A 25 9.93 -21.40 16.72
CA VAL A 25 9.08 -21.83 15.61
C VAL A 25 9.69 -21.25 14.34
N ALA A 26 10.25 -22.13 13.51
CA ALA A 26 10.80 -21.72 12.23
C ALA A 26 9.64 -21.10 11.45
N SER A 27 9.69 -19.78 11.21
CA SER A 27 8.80 -19.14 10.26
C SER A 27 8.81 -19.96 8.98
N PRO A 28 7.65 -20.24 8.36
CA PRO A 28 7.65 -20.89 7.05
C PRO A 28 8.59 -20.07 6.15
N PRO A 29 9.50 -20.70 5.40
CA PRO A 29 10.39 -19.95 4.53
C PRO A 29 9.53 -19.06 3.65
N CYS A 30 9.88 -17.78 3.56
CA CYS A 30 9.25 -16.91 2.57
C CYS A 30 9.52 -17.54 1.21
N SER A 31 8.52 -18.24 0.65
CA SER A 31 8.61 -18.81 -0.69
C SER A 31 9.10 -17.71 -1.61
N PRO A 32 10.03 -18.00 -2.54
CA PRO A 32 10.30 -17.10 -3.63
C PRO A 32 8.96 -16.69 -4.23
N MET A 33 8.70 -15.39 -4.30
CA MET A 33 7.61 -14.88 -5.12
C MET A 33 8.04 -15.11 -6.56
N ASP A 34 7.81 -16.33 -7.06
CA ASP A 34 8.09 -16.72 -8.44
C ASP A 34 7.56 -15.62 -9.36
N GLY A 35 8.38 -15.24 -10.33
CA GLY A 35 8.19 -14.04 -11.15
C GLY A 35 7.04 -14.13 -12.15
N THR A 36 5.85 -14.61 -11.73
CA THR A 36 4.60 -14.62 -12.50
C THR A 36 4.37 -13.22 -13.04
N GLY A 37 4.57 -13.05 -14.34
CA GLY A 37 4.98 -11.77 -14.90
C GLY A 37 4.02 -10.63 -14.58
N TYR A 38 4.57 -9.46 -14.26
CA TYR A 38 3.83 -8.21 -14.45
C TYR A 38 3.59 -8.03 -15.95
N PHE A 39 2.45 -8.51 -16.43
CA PHE A 39 1.95 -8.32 -17.79
C PHE A 39 1.32 -6.92 -17.89
N PRO A 40 2.00 -5.91 -18.48
CA PRO A 40 1.52 -4.53 -18.44
C PRO A 40 0.17 -4.38 -19.15
N GLU A 41 -0.02 -5.11 -20.26
CA GLU A 41 -1.27 -5.04 -21.03
C GLU A 41 -2.45 -5.61 -20.24
N HIS A 42 -2.32 -6.74 -19.53
CA HIS A 42 -3.41 -7.23 -18.67
C HIS A 42 -3.76 -6.28 -17.52
N HIS A 43 -2.83 -5.44 -17.06
CA HIS A 43 -3.15 -4.35 -16.15
C HIS A 43 -3.93 -3.24 -16.88
N ARG A 44 -3.41 -2.76 -18.02
CA ARG A 44 -3.99 -1.70 -18.85
C ARG A 44 -5.41 -2.03 -19.36
N THR A 45 -5.66 -3.26 -19.81
CA THR A 45 -7.00 -3.70 -20.26
C THR A 45 -8.00 -3.72 -19.11
N ARG A 46 -7.61 -4.18 -17.91
CA ARG A 46 -8.49 -4.19 -16.74
C ARG A 46 -8.79 -2.78 -16.25
N LEU A 47 -7.80 -1.88 -16.26
CA LEU A 47 -7.99 -0.47 -15.90
C LEU A 47 -8.93 0.23 -16.90
N ALA A 48 -8.71 0.09 -18.20
CA ALA A 48 -9.60 0.65 -19.22
C ALA A 48 -11.04 0.09 -19.11
N ALA A 49 -11.20 -1.20 -18.79
CA ALA A 49 -12.50 -1.81 -18.55
C ALA A 49 -13.18 -1.32 -17.26
N HIS A 50 -12.41 -1.01 -16.21
CA HIS A 50 -12.91 -0.34 -15.00
C HIS A 50 -13.41 1.06 -15.33
N HIS A 51 -12.59 1.85 -16.04
CA HIS A 51 -12.89 3.25 -16.39
C HIS A 51 -14.15 3.34 -17.25
N LYS A 52 -14.30 2.46 -18.26
CA LYS A 52 -15.53 2.41 -19.08
C LYS A 52 -16.78 2.11 -18.25
N LYS A 53 -16.70 1.19 -17.29
CA LYS A 53 -17.85 0.85 -16.41
C LYS A 53 -18.21 2.01 -15.48
N LEU A 54 -17.21 2.61 -14.84
CA LEU A 54 -17.40 3.74 -13.93
C LEU A 54 -17.98 4.95 -14.66
N HIS A 55 -17.40 5.33 -15.79
CA HIS A 55 -17.91 6.40 -16.67
C HIS A 55 -19.39 6.20 -17.04
N THR A 56 -19.75 5.00 -17.49
CA THR A 56 -21.13 4.63 -17.83
C THR A 56 -22.06 4.75 -16.62
N ALA A 57 -21.62 4.35 -15.42
CA ALA A 57 -22.41 4.38 -14.20
C ALA A 57 -22.57 5.80 -13.62
N LEU A 58 -21.62 6.71 -13.86
CA LEU A 58 -21.68 8.09 -13.39
C LEU A 58 -22.60 8.98 -14.24
N ASN A 59 -22.86 8.62 -15.50
CA ASN A 59 -23.72 9.38 -16.43
C ASN A 59 -23.40 10.89 -16.39
N LEU A 60 -22.18 11.23 -16.80
CA LEU A 60 -21.61 12.57 -16.66
C LEU A 60 -22.26 13.61 -17.58
N ASP A 61 -22.29 14.87 -17.13
CA ASP A 61 -22.61 16.01 -17.99
C ASP A 61 -21.39 16.52 -18.78
N SER A 62 -21.61 17.34 -19.82
CA SER A 62 -20.55 17.81 -20.71
C SER A 62 -19.46 18.67 -20.06
N LYS A 63 -19.67 19.23 -18.86
CA LYS A 63 -18.64 19.89 -18.05
C LYS A 63 -17.82 18.85 -17.27
N GLN A 64 -18.52 17.86 -16.69
CA GLN A 64 -17.91 16.77 -15.95
C GLN A 64 -17.02 15.87 -16.84
N GLU A 65 -17.40 15.67 -18.12
CA GLU A 65 -16.59 14.92 -19.11
C GLU A 65 -15.16 15.48 -19.26
N THR A 66 -14.98 16.80 -19.25
CA THR A 66 -13.64 17.42 -19.31
C THR A 66 -12.82 17.06 -18.08
N ALA A 67 -13.42 17.07 -16.89
CA ALA A 67 -12.76 16.70 -15.64
C ALA A 67 -12.46 15.18 -15.56
N TRP A 68 -13.32 14.33 -16.14
CA TRP A 68 -13.09 12.90 -16.25
C TRP A 68 -11.88 12.55 -17.13
N ASN A 69 -11.75 13.18 -18.30
CA ASN A 69 -10.60 12.95 -19.17
C ASN A 69 -9.28 13.34 -18.47
N ASN A 70 -9.27 14.48 -17.77
CA ASN A 70 -8.13 14.90 -16.95
C ASN A 70 -7.76 13.86 -15.86
N LEU A 71 -8.75 13.25 -15.20
CA LEU A 71 -8.51 12.19 -14.20
C LEU A 71 -7.85 10.94 -14.83
N VAL A 72 -8.37 10.48 -15.97
CA VAL A 72 -7.86 9.30 -16.68
C VAL A 72 -6.46 9.55 -17.27
N ASP A 73 -6.16 10.78 -17.70
CA ASP A 73 -4.81 11.18 -18.11
C ASP A 73 -3.85 11.24 -16.90
N ALA A 74 -4.28 11.78 -15.76
CA ALA A 74 -3.48 11.86 -14.53
C ALA A 74 -3.19 10.50 -13.88
N GLU A 75 -4.01 9.48 -14.13
CA GLU A 75 -3.75 8.10 -13.66
C GLU A 75 -2.75 7.34 -14.54
N ARG A 76 -2.55 7.78 -15.79
CA ARG A 76 -1.70 7.11 -16.77
C ARG A 76 -0.24 6.92 -16.31
N PRO A 77 0.41 7.84 -15.58
CA PRO A 77 1.76 7.62 -15.02
C PRO A 77 1.79 6.52 -13.94
N MET A 78 0.76 6.44 -13.08
CA MET A 78 0.63 5.37 -12.08
C MET A 78 0.52 4.00 -12.77
N ALA A 79 -0.37 3.89 -13.77
CA ALA A 79 -0.49 2.69 -14.62
C ALA A 79 0.73 2.41 -15.51
N ARG A 80 1.67 3.36 -15.63
CA ARG A 80 2.96 3.24 -16.32
C ARG A 80 4.16 3.06 -15.39
N SER A 81 3.93 2.90 -14.09
CA SER A 81 4.97 2.49 -13.13
C SER A 81 5.36 1.03 -13.38
N ALA A 82 6.07 0.80 -14.47
CA ALA A 82 6.57 -0.50 -14.86
C ALA A 82 7.60 -1.00 -13.82
N PRO A 83 7.74 -2.32 -13.63
CA PRO A 83 8.94 -2.86 -12.99
C PRO A 83 10.16 -2.32 -13.74
N ASP A 84 11.15 -1.86 -12.97
CA ASP A 84 12.39 -1.24 -13.44
C ASP A 84 13.33 -2.31 -14.04
N ARG A 85 12.87 -3.01 -15.08
CA ARG A 85 13.56 -4.13 -15.77
C ARG A 85 14.87 -3.71 -16.44
N ALA A 86 15.14 -2.40 -16.51
CA ALA A 86 16.37 -1.83 -17.04
C ALA A 86 17.47 -1.67 -15.96
N VAL A 87 17.13 -1.87 -14.67
CA VAL A 87 18.12 -1.93 -13.60
C VAL A 87 18.55 -3.37 -13.37
N ASP A 88 19.83 -3.62 -13.61
CA ASP A 88 20.53 -4.77 -13.04
C ASP A 88 20.53 -4.63 -11.52
N TRP A 89 19.73 -5.46 -10.86
CA TRP A 89 19.63 -5.51 -9.41
C TRP A 89 20.71 -6.35 -8.77
N ASP A 90 21.38 -7.23 -9.51
CA ASP A 90 22.36 -8.18 -8.99
C ASP A 90 23.73 -7.49 -8.84
N ALA A 91 24.03 -6.56 -9.75
CA ALA A 91 25.21 -5.68 -9.69
C ALA A 91 25.20 -4.65 -8.53
N LEU A 92 24.04 -4.32 -7.95
CA LEU A 92 23.93 -3.35 -6.84
C LEU A 92 24.35 -3.97 -5.49
N SER A 93 24.99 -3.19 -4.63
CA SER A 93 25.17 -3.57 -3.22
C SER A 93 23.86 -3.42 -2.42
N THR A 94 23.78 -4.05 -1.26
CA THR A 94 22.59 -3.99 -0.38
C THR A 94 22.13 -2.56 -0.03
N PRO A 95 22.98 -1.58 0.36
CA PRO A 95 22.52 -0.21 0.57
C PRO A 95 21.99 0.45 -0.71
N GLU A 96 22.69 0.30 -1.85
CA GLU A 96 22.26 0.88 -3.13
C GLU A 96 20.90 0.31 -3.60
N ARG A 97 20.61 -0.97 -3.30
CA ARG A 97 19.27 -1.55 -3.53
C ARG A 97 18.19 -0.84 -2.71
N VAL A 98 18.46 -0.53 -1.43
CA VAL A 98 17.53 0.18 -0.54
C VAL A 98 17.34 1.63 -0.99
N GLU A 99 18.42 2.33 -1.36
CA GLU A 99 18.36 3.68 -1.93
C GLU A 99 17.55 3.72 -3.23
N ARG A 100 17.76 2.75 -4.12
CA ARG A 100 16.97 2.61 -5.37
C ARG A 100 15.49 2.34 -5.09
N MET A 101 15.16 1.55 -4.07
CA MET A 101 13.77 1.36 -3.62
C MET A 101 13.17 2.66 -3.06
N GLN A 102 13.90 3.36 -2.18
CA GLN A 102 13.48 4.63 -1.59
C GLN A 102 13.21 5.70 -2.65
N ALA A 103 14.11 5.85 -3.64
CA ALA A 103 13.93 6.78 -4.74
C ALA A 103 12.64 6.49 -5.54
N ARG A 104 12.34 5.22 -5.83
CA ARG A 104 11.08 4.84 -6.50
C ARG A 104 9.85 5.10 -5.64
N MET A 105 9.92 4.90 -4.33
CA MET A 105 8.83 5.25 -3.40
C MET A 105 8.59 6.77 -3.40
N GLN A 106 9.64 7.58 -3.43
CA GLN A 106 9.52 9.05 -3.53
C GLN A 106 8.90 9.48 -4.87
N THR A 107 9.29 8.88 -6.00
CA THR A 107 8.65 9.13 -7.31
C THR A 107 7.17 8.77 -7.29
N GLN A 108 6.81 7.58 -6.79
CA GLN A 108 5.41 7.13 -6.68
C GLN A 108 4.59 8.07 -5.77
N GLN A 109 5.16 8.50 -4.65
CA GLN A 109 4.51 9.43 -3.72
C GLN A 109 4.23 10.80 -4.38
N ALA A 110 5.15 11.31 -5.22
CA ALA A 110 4.95 12.54 -5.97
C ALA A 110 3.81 12.40 -6.99
N THR A 111 3.83 11.36 -7.83
CA THR A 111 2.76 11.07 -8.81
C THR A 111 1.40 10.88 -8.14
N LEU A 112 1.35 10.21 -6.98
CA LEU A 112 0.10 9.99 -6.24
C LEU A 112 -0.42 11.31 -5.63
N ALA A 113 0.48 12.21 -5.21
CA ALA A 113 0.09 13.55 -4.75
C ALA A 113 -0.45 14.43 -5.89
N GLU A 114 0.12 14.36 -7.11
CA GLU A 114 -0.40 15.03 -8.31
C GLU A 114 -1.80 14.49 -8.66
N TYR A 115 -1.96 13.17 -8.72
CA TYR A 115 -3.26 12.51 -8.96
C TYR A 115 -4.31 12.90 -7.91
N LEU A 116 -3.94 13.02 -6.63
CA LEU A 116 -4.84 13.43 -5.54
C LEU A 116 -5.46 14.82 -5.79
N VAL A 117 -4.73 15.76 -6.40
CA VAL A 117 -5.25 17.11 -6.72
C VAL A 117 -6.32 17.02 -7.82
N VAL A 118 -6.06 16.24 -8.87
CA VAL A 118 -7.02 16.02 -9.97
C VAL A 118 -8.25 15.27 -9.48
N LEU A 119 -8.07 14.20 -8.70
CA LEU A 119 -9.13 13.42 -8.08
C LEU A 119 -10.05 14.27 -7.20
N LYS A 120 -9.49 15.11 -6.31
CA LYS A 120 -10.29 16.03 -5.48
C LYS A 120 -11.08 17.03 -6.32
N THR A 121 -10.47 17.55 -7.39
CA THR A 121 -11.11 18.50 -8.31
C THR A 121 -12.28 17.84 -9.06
N PHE A 122 -12.09 16.62 -9.57
CA PHE A 122 -13.14 15.83 -10.21
C PHE A 122 -14.29 15.51 -9.25
N TYR A 123 -13.97 14.96 -8.07
CA TYR A 123 -14.96 14.54 -7.07
C TYR A 123 -15.79 15.72 -6.55
N ALA A 124 -15.20 16.91 -6.39
CA ALA A 124 -15.92 18.14 -6.04
C ALA A 124 -16.88 18.64 -7.14
N GLY A 125 -16.70 18.22 -8.39
CA GLY A 125 -17.60 18.48 -9.52
C GLY A 125 -18.71 17.44 -9.71
N LEU A 126 -18.73 16.36 -8.91
CA LEU A 126 -19.78 15.34 -8.95
C LEU A 126 -20.98 15.72 -8.06
N THR A 127 -22.18 15.32 -8.49
CA THR A 127 -23.38 15.38 -7.63
C THR A 127 -23.29 14.36 -6.48
N PRO A 128 -24.01 14.52 -5.36
CA PRO A 128 -23.97 13.57 -4.24
C PRO A 128 -24.32 12.11 -4.61
N THR A 129 -25.17 11.92 -5.63
CA THR A 129 -25.47 10.58 -6.18
C THR A 129 -24.28 10.01 -6.94
N GLN A 130 -23.64 10.80 -7.80
CA GLN A 130 -22.44 10.40 -8.55
C GLN A 130 -21.24 10.15 -7.62
N GLN A 131 -21.08 10.95 -6.56
CA GLN A 131 -20.08 10.73 -5.52
C GLN A 131 -20.25 9.36 -4.87
N ARG A 132 -21.47 8.99 -4.46
CA ARG A 132 -21.74 7.64 -3.93
C ARG A 132 -21.44 6.54 -4.95
N THR A 133 -21.85 6.69 -6.21
CA THR A 133 -21.51 5.73 -7.28
C THR A 133 -19.99 5.62 -7.47
N PHE A 134 -19.25 6.73 -7.37
CA PHE A 134 -17.79 6.74 -7.44
C PHE A 134 -17.18 5.97 -6.26
N ASP A 135 -17.63 6.24 -5.03
CA ASP A 135 -17.16 5.58 -3.82
C ASP A 135 -17.48 4.07 -3.84
N ASP A 136 -18.70 3.68 -4.22
CA ASP A 136 -19.14 2.28 -4.31
C ASP A 136 -18.27 1.46 -5.29
N PHE A 137 -17.79 2.08 -6.37
CA PHE A 137 -16.85 1.45 -7.31
C PHE A 137 -15.44 1.27 -6.73
N HIS A 138 -14.97 2.19 -5.87
CA HIS A 138 -13.67 2.11 -5.20
C HIS A 138 -13.72 1.29 -3.90
N HIS A 139 -14.90 1.11 -3.32
CA HIS A 139 -15.21 0.18 -2.22
C HIS A 139 -15.24 -1.27 -2.71
N ALA A 140 -14.13 -1.72 -3.31
CA ALA A 140 -13.93 -3.12 -3.66
C ALA A 140 -14.20 -4.00 -2.43
N PRO A 141 -15.11 -5.00 -2.52
CA PRO A 141 -15.41 -5.87 -1.39
C PRO A 141 -14.10 -6.55 -0.97
N ARG A 142 -13.73 -6.42 0.31
CA ARG A 142 -12.48 -7.00 0.83
C ARG A 142 -12.44 -8.48 0.46
N ARG A 143 -11.59 -8.85 -0.49
CA ARG A 143 -11.42 -10.23 -0.94
C ARG A 143 -11.05 -11.07 0.27
N SER A 144 -12.01 -11.79 0.82
CA SER A 144 -11.82 -12.57 2.03
C SER A 144 -10.70 -13.56 1.76
N LEU A 145 -9.62 -13.46 2.53
CA LEU A 145 -8.43 -14.27 2.36
C LEU A 145 -8.72 -15.65 2.97
N HIS A 146 -9.66 -16.36 2.35
CA HIS A 146 -10.21 -17.62 2.83
C HIS A 146 -9.15 -18.70 2.63
N GLY A 147 -8.27 -18.84 3.63
CA GLY A 147 -7.20 -19.80 3.62
C GLY A 147 -7.75 -21.22 3.46
N LYS A 148 -7.39 -21.87 2.36
CA LYS A 148 -7.42 -23.33 2.31
C LYS A 148 -6.23 -23.80 3.15
N ARG A 149 -6.55 -24.33 4.32
CA ARG A 149 -5.64 -25.06 5.21
C ARG A 149 -5.49 -26.50 4.71
#